data_AF-A0A942BWT1-F1
#
_entry.id   AF-A0A942BWT1-F1
#
_cell.length_a   1.000
_cell.length_b   1.000
_cell.length_c   1.000
_cell.angle_alpha   90.00
_cell.angle_beta   90.00
_cell.angle_gamma   90.00
#
_symmetry.space_group_name_H-M   'P 1'
#
loop_
_entity.id
_entity.type
_entity.pdbx_description
1 polymer ?
#
loop_
_entity_poly.entity_id
_entity_poly.type
_entity_poly.pdbx_seq_one_letter_code
_entity_poly.pdbx_strand_id
1 'polypeptide(L)'
;MQMKTPYTPLLQLVALLYAPFSVAQTLNLTDLTPPLNVPFEVYSFGYQPPGPGGTGLTWDFSTLPDTSISSTSFLDAAGIAQSSFFAGANVVEDLGYNFYDFYGYSAEGINYHGLAALDLNSQMVYQNPQRTMVFPCSYNTSWQDDFGGP
;
A
#
# COMPACT_ATOMS: atom_id res chain seq x y z
N MET A 1 54.54 -30.47 18.22
CA MET A 1 53.52 -29.44 17.99
C MET A 1 52.75 -29.84 16.74
N GLN A 2 51.59 -30.49 16.88
CA GLN A 2 50.80 -30.98 15.73
C GLN A 2 49.87 -29.87 15.23
N MET A 3 50.02 -29.52 13.95
CA MET A 3 49.20 -28.53 13.25
C MET A 3 47.89 -29.21 12.82
N LYS A 4 46.75 -28.75 13.33
CA LYS A 4 45.42 -29.23 12.93
C LYS A 4 45.01 -28.53 11.63
N THR A 5 44.83 -29.31 10.56
CA THR A 5 44.28 -28.82 9.29
C THR A 5 42.78 -28.55 9.44
N PRO A 6 42.28 -27.34 9.15
CA PRO A 6 40.84 -27.07 9.22
C PRO A 6 40.14 -27.74 8.03
N TYR A 7 39.30 -28.74 8.31
CA TYR A 7 38.35 -29.28 7.35
C TYR A 7 37.13 -28.35 7.30
N THR A 8 37.03 -27.53 6.26
CA THR A 8 35.76 -26.88 5.92
C THR A 8 34.89 -27.94 5.24
N PRO A 9 33.80 -28.41 5.87
CA PRO A 9 33.02 -29.50 5.31
C PRO A 9 32.35 -29.04 4.01
N LEU A 10 32.59 -29.76 2.91
CA LEU A 10 32.01 -29.53 1.59
C LEU A 10 30.47 -29.33 1.63
N LEU A 11 29.81 -29.89 2.65
CA LEU A 11 28.37 -29.74 2.91
C LEU A 11 27.92 -28.28 3.14
N GLN A 12 28.75 -27.43 3.75
CA GLN A 12 28.41 -26.02 3.98
C GLN A 12 28.38 -25.21 2.67
N LEU A 13 29.23 -25.56 1.71
CA LEU A 13 29.24 -24.92 0.39
C LEU A 13 28.00 -25.29 -0.43
N VAL A 14 27.52 -26.52 -0.30
CA VAL A 14 26.29 -26.99 -0.96
C VAL A 14 25.05 -26.31 -0.35
N ALA A 15 25.00 -26.10 0.96
CA ALA A 15 23.87 -25.41 1.60
C ALA A 15 23.71 -23.93 1.16
N LEU A 16 24.81 -23.24 0.84
CA LEU A 16 24.76 -21.88 0.29
C LEU A 16 24.29 -21.84 -1.18
N LEU A 17 24.51 -22.91 -1.95
CA LEU A 17 24.02 -23.03 -3.33
C LEU A 17 22.53 -23.39 -3.42
N TYR A 18 21.94 -23.86 -2.32
CA TYR A 18 20.53 -24.19 -2.17
C TYR A 18 19.74 -23.18 -1.34
N ALA A 19 20.35 -22.04 -0.95
CA ALA A 19 19.56 -20.93 -0.47
C ALA A 19 18.56 -20.59 -1.59
N PRO A 20 17.25 -20.79 -1.38
CA PRO A 20 16.29 -20.47 -2.42
C PRO A 20 16.52 -19.01 -2.75
N PHE A 21 16.72 -18.72 -4.03
CA PHE A 21 16.53 -17.38 -4.56
C PHE A 21 15.16 -16.96 -4.06
N SER A 22 15.14 -16.16 -3.00
CA SER A 22 13.92 -15.63 -2.42
C SER A 22 13.44 -14.63 -3.44
N VAL A 23 12.76 -15.13 -4.47
CA VAL A 23 12.06 -14.31 -5.44
C VAL A 23 11.05 -13.55 -4.61
N ALA A 24 11.23 -12.24 -4.53
CA ALA A 24 10.32 -11.39 -3.83
C ALA A 24 8.90 -11.70 -4.28
N GLN A 25 7.96 -11.77 -3.33
CA GLN A 25 6.57 -12.00 -3.65
C GLN A 25 6.11 -10.91 -4.63
N THR A 26 5.69 -11.33 -5.83
CA THR A 26 5.07 -10.43 -6.79
C THR A 26 3.60 -10.32 -6.46
N LEU A 27 3.14 -9.10 -6.21
CA LEU A 27 1.72 -8.78 -6.17
C LEU A 27 1.23 -8.77 -7.62
N ASN A 28 0.57 -9.85 -8.01
CA ASN A 28 0.00 -10.05 -9.34
C ASN A 28 -1.48 -10.37 -9.20
N LEU A 29 -2.24 -9.38 -8.75
CA LEU A 29 -3.69 -9.48 -8.55
C LEU A 29 -4.40 -8.82 -9.73
N THR A 30 -5.46 -9.47 -10.22
CA THR A 30 -6.28 -8.97 -11.33
C THR A 30 -7.34 -7.97 -10.89
N ASP A 31 -7.68 -7.98 -9.60
CA ASP A 31 -8.61 -7.07 -8.97
C ASP A 31 -8.09 -6.74 -7.56
N LEU A 32 -8.09 -5.46 -7.25
CA LEU A 32 -7.63 -4.89 -5.99
C LEU A 32 -8.69 -3.98 -5.39
N THR A 33 -9.89 -3.98 -5.96
CA THR A 33 -11.01 -3.23 -5.44
C THR A 33 -11.27 -3.72 -4.01
N PRO A 34 -11.21 -2.83 -3.01
CA PRO A 34 -11.48 -3.21 -1.63
C PRO A 34 -12.95 -3.65 -1.49
N PRO A 35 -13.28 -4.46 -0.46
CA PRO A 35 -14.67 -4.74 -0.13
C PRO A 35 -15.45 -3.45 0.13
N LEU A 36 -16.47 -3.20 -0.70
CA LEU A 36 -17.28 -1.99 -0.58
C LEU A 36 -18.30 -2.12 0.57
N ASN A 37 -18.58 -0.99 1.23
CA ASN A 37 -19.51 -0.85 2.35
C ASN A 37 -19.17 -1.70 3.57
N VAL A 38 -17.90 -2.13 3.69
CA VAL A 38 -17.40 -2.84 4.88
C VAL A 38 -16.54 -1.86 5.67
N PRO A 39 -17.05 -1.28 6.77
CA PRO A 39 -16.25 -0.38 7.59
C PRO A 39 -15.12 -1.14 8.26
N PHE A 40 -13.97 -0.49 8.37
CA PHE A 40 -12.82 -0.99 9.11
C PHE A 40 -12.25 0.12 9.99
N GLU A 41 -11.52 -0.30 11.03
CA GLU A 41 -10.90 0.60 11.98
C GLU A 41 -9.50 0.98 11.49
N VAL A 42 -9.21 2.28 11.54
CA VAL A 42 -7.89 2.84 11.30
C VAL A 42 -7.31 3.24 12.65
N TYR A 43 -6.22 2.58 13.00
CA TYR A 43 -5.47 2.83 14.22
C TYR A 43 -4.34 3.79 13.89
N SER A 44 -4.34 4.95 14.55
CA SER A 44 -3.27 5.95 14.42
C SER A 44 -2.51 6.07 15.73
N PHE A 45 -1.20 6.14 15.63
CA PHE A 45 -0.27 6.28 16.75
C PHE A 45 0.89 7.20 16.36
N GLY A 46 1.51 7.82 17.37
CA GLY A 46 2.69 8.66 17.15
C GLY A 46 3.88 7.86 16.61
N TYR A 47 4.79 8.54 15.89
CA TYR A 47 5.99 7.93 15.31
C TYR A 47 6.70 6.98 16.28
N GLN A 48 6.99 5.77 15.81
CA GLN A 48 7.84 4.82 16.49
C GLN A 48 9.14 4.64 15.68
N PRO A 49 10.31 4.64 16.33
CA PRO A 49 11.56 4.31 15.66
C PRO A 49 11.46 2.92 15.01
N PRO A 50 11.81 2.76 13.72
CA PRO A 50 11.61 1.52 12.95
C PRO A 50 12.52 0.35 13.38
N GLY A 51 13.25 0.48 14.48
CA GLY A 51 14.22 -0.51 14.95
C GLY A 51 15.38 -0.75 13.97
N PRO A 52 16.14 -1.83 14.14
CA PRO A 52 17.17 -2.25 13.19
C PRO A 52 16.53 -2.73 11.88
N GLY A 53 17.07 -2.28 10.74
CA GLY A 53 16.69 -2.82 9.43
C GLY A 53 17.35 -4.18 9.14
N GLY A 54 16.81 -4.93 8.18
CA GLY A 54 17.36 -6.22 7.75
C GLY A 54 16.29 -7.18 7.24
N THR A 55 16.72 -8.34 6.75
CA THR A 55 15.85 -9.43 6.31
C THR A 55 15.44 -10.32 7.49
N GLY A 56 14.27 -10.95 7.41
CA GLY A 56 13.83 -11.91 8.43
C GLY A 56 13.33 -11.24 9.73
N LEU A 57 12.89 -9.99 9.63
CA LEU A 57 12.29 -9.27 10.76
C LEU A 57 10.80 -9.57 10.85
N THR A 58 10.31 -9.74 12.08
CA THR A 58 8.88 -9.75 12.40
C THR A 58 8.52 -8.42 13.02
N TRP A 59 7.51 -7.76 12.45
CA TRP A 59 6.98 -6.50 12.97
C TRP A 59 5.80 -6.85 13.87
N ASP A 60 5.96 -6.61 15.17
CA ASP A 60 4.91 -6.81 16.17
C ASP A 60 4.30 -5.47 16.56
N PHE A 61 3.05 -5.28 16.17
CA PHE A 61 2.29 -4.06 16.43
C PHE A 61 1.39 -4.15 17.67
N SER A 62 1.38 -5.29 18.38
CA SER A 62 0.47 -5.54 19.52
C SER A 62 0.73 -4.66 20.76
N THR A 63 1.90 -4.02 20.81
CA THR A 63 2.33 -3.17 21.93
C THR A 63 2.26 -1.67 21.62
N LEU A 64 1.77 -1.30 20.43
CA LEU A 64 1.65 0.09 20.05
C LEU A 64 0.61 0.80 20.91
N PRO A 65 0.89 2.02 21.40
CA PRO A 65 -0.08 2.78 22.17
C PRO A 65 -1.17 3.33 21.25
N ASP A 66 -2.41 2.90 21.45
CA ASP A 66 -3.57 3.45 20.76
C ASP A 66 -3.68 4.94 21.06
N THR A 67 -3.49 5.78 20.04
CA THR A 67 -3.61 7.25 20.20
C THR A 67 -4.95 7.75 19.69
N SER A 68 -5.45 7.17 18.59
CA SER A 68 -6.81 7.40 18.10
C SER A 68 -7.28 6.25 17.20
N ILE A 69 -8.57 5.96 17.27
CA ILE A 69 -9.26 4.99 16.40
C ILE A 69 -10.32 5.77 15.61
N SER A 70 -10.26 5.69 14.29
CA SER A 70 -11.34 6.15 13.40
C SER A 70 -11.91 4.96 12.63
N SER A 71 -13.16 5.09 12.17
CA SER A 71 -13.74 4.14 11.22
C SER A 71 -13.78 4.79 9.86
N THR A 72 -13.35 4.06 8.84
CA THR A 72 -13.43 4.44 7.43
C THR A 72 -14.07 3.29 6.66
N SER A 73 -14.53 3.54 5.45
CA SER A 73 -15.03 2.51 4.55
C SER A 73 -14.77 2.87 3.10
N PHE A 74 -14.73 1.86 2.23
CA PHE A 74 -14.72 2.07 0.80
C PHE A 74 -16.13 1.98 0.23
N LEU A 75 -16.49 2.90 -0.66
CA LEU A 75 -17.79 3.01 -1.30
C LEU A 75 -17.65 2.91 -2.81
N ASP A 76 -18.74 2.55 -3.49
CA ASP A 76 -18.81 2.68 -4.95
C ASP A 76 -18.84 4.16 -5.32
N ALA A 77 -17.90 4.59 -6.16
CA ALA A 77 -17.88 5.97 -6.63
C ALA A 77 -19.21 6.36 -7.30
N ALA A 78 -19.88 5.46 -8.02
CA ALA A 78 -21.15 5.79 -8.68
C ALA A 78 -22.27 6.24 -7.71
N GLY A 79 -22.14 5.94 -6.41
CA GLY A 79 -23.08 6.33 -5.37
C GLY A 79 -22.88 7.74 -4.79
N ILE A 80 -21.78 8.42 -5.12
CA ILE A 80 -21.43 9.74 -4.54
C ILE A 80 -21.82 10.88 -5.50
N ALA A 81 -22.41 11.96 -4.98
CA ALA A 81 -22.98 13.04 -5.80
C ALA A 81 -21.94 13.77 -6.69
N GLN A 82 -20.68 13.81 -6.24
CA GLN A 82 -19.58 14.54 -6.89
C GLN A 82 -18.78 13.69 -7.88
N SER A 83 -19.11 12.41 -8.03
CA SER A 83 -18.31 11.47 -8.84
C SER A 83 -18.17 11.85 -10.31
N SER A 84 -19.12 12.63 -10.83
CA SER A 84 -19.03 13.18 -12.19
C SER A 84 -17.80 14.06 -12.43
N PHE A 85 -17.19 14.62 -11.38
CA PHE A 85 -15.95 15.40 -11.48
C PHE A 85 -14.70 14.53 -11.53
N PHE A 86 -14.76 13.27 -11.07
CA PHE A 86 -13.62 12.37 -10.92
C PHE A 86 -13.67 11.25 -11.97
N ALA A 87 -13.56 11.62 -13.24
CA ALA A 87 -13.63 10.67 -14.35
C ALA A 87 -12.58 9.55 -14.20
N GLY A 88 -13.04 8.29 -14.22
CA GLY A 88 -12.20 7.10 -14.07
C GLY A 88 -12.09 6.56 -12.65
N ALA A 89 -12.53 7.32 -11.63
CA ALA A 89 -12.67 6.77 -10.29
C ALA A 89 -13.82 5.77 -10.23
N ASN A 90 -13.59 4.63 -9.57
CA ASN A 90 -14.58 3.58 -9.34
C ASN A 90 -14.74 3.21 -7.85
N VAL A 91 -13.86 3.72 -6.99
CA VAL A 91 -13.89 3.52 -5.54
C VAL A 91 -13.71 4.86 -4.85
N VAL A 92 -14.39 5.03 -3.72
CA VAL A 92 -14.25 6.19 -2.84
C VAL A 92 -13.87 5.71 -1.45
N GLU A 93 -12.89 6.35 -0.82
CA GLU A 93 -12.65 6.21 0.62
C GLU A 93 -13.46 7.27 1.37
N ASP A 94 -14.34 6.85 2.27
CA ASP A 94 -15.12 7.71 3.15
C ASP A 94 -14.35 7.97 4.44
N LEU A 95 -13.73 9.15 4.53
CA LEU A 95 -12.95 9.59 5.69
C LEU A 95 -13.84 10.20 6.79
N GLY A 96 -15.16 10.14 6.64
CA GLY A 96 -16.13 10.75 7.54
C GLY A 96 -16.34 12.24 7.26
N TYR A 97 -17.34 12.83 7.92
CA TYR A 97 -17.68 14.26 7.79
C TYR A 97 -17.89 14.71 6.33
N ASN A 98 -18.46 13.83 5.50
CA ASN A 98 -18.66 14.04 4.07
C ASN A 98 -17.37 14.43 3.33
N PHE A 99 -16.24 13.86 3.76
CA PHE A 99 -14.92 14.02 3.13
C PHE A 99 -14.53 12.71 2.45
N TYR A 100 -14.22 12.81 1.16
CA TYR A 100 -14.09 11.66 0.27
C TYR A 100 -12.81 11.75 -0.56
N ASP A 101 -12.05 10.67 -0.59
CA ASP A 101 -10.92 10.47 -1.51
C ASP A 101 -11.35 9.56 -2.67
N PHE A 102 -11.08 9.95 -3.91
CA PHE A 102 -11.52 9.25 -5.13
C PHE A 102 -10.38 8.47 -5.76
N TYR A 103 -10.61 7.17 -5.99
CA TYR A 103 -9.62 6.26 -6.55
C TYR A 103 -10.14 5.48 -7.76
N GLY A 104 -9.25 5.24 -8.71
CA GLY A 104 -9.45 4.33 -9.85
C GLY A 104 -8.61 3.07 -9.66
N TYR A 105 -9.27 1.96 -9.33
CA TYR A 105 -8.67 0.63 -9.20
C TYR A 105 -8.77 -0.13 -10.53
N SER A 106 -7.66 -0.67 -11.01
CA SER A 106 -7.62 -1.54 -12.18
C SER A 106 -6.54 -2.62 -12.04
N ALA A 107 -6.47 -3.53 -13.02
CA ALA A 107 -5.41 -4.52 -13.09
C ALA A 107 -4.01 -3.91 -13.34
N GLU A 108 -3.93 -2.64 -13.75
CA GLU A 108 -2.66 -1.95 -14.02
C GLU A 108 -2.12 -1.18 -12.82
N GLY A 109 -2.98 -0.87 -11.83
CA GLY A 109 -2.61 0.08 -10.81
C GLY A 109 -3.77 0.64 -9.99
N ILE A 110 -3.40 1.52 -9.08
CA ILE A 110 -4.30 2.40 -8.35
C ILE A 110 -3.94 3.82 -8.74
N ASN A 111 -4.94 4.61 -9.14
CA ASN A 111 -4.78 6.02 -9.43
C ASN A 111 -5.64 6.84 -8.47
N TYR A 112 -5.10 7.94 -7.95
CA TYR A 112 -5.81 8.87 -7.09
C TYR A 112 -6.27 10.07 -7.91
N HIS A 113 -7.58 10.29 -7.95
CA HIS A 113 -8.23 11.32 -8.77
C HIS A 113 -8.44 12.64 -8.03
N GLY A 114 -8.22 12.65 -6.71
CA GLY A 114 -8.38 13.82 -5.85
C GLY A 114 -9.43 13.60 -4.77
N LEU A 115 -9.96 14.70 -4.24
CA LEU A 115 -10.84 14.69 -3.06
C LEU A 115 -12.02 15.65 -3.16
N ALA A 116 -13.07 15.37 -2.42
CA ALA A 116 -14.20 16.26 -2.23
C ALA A 116 -14.62 16.35 -0.76
N ALA A 117 -14.92 17.57 -0.31
CA ALA A 117 -15.50 17.88 0.99
C ALA A 117 -16.90 18.47 0.76
N LEU A 118 -17.95 17.66 0.92
CA LEU A 118 -19.29 18.04 0.45
C LEU A 118 -19.91 19.14 1.32
N ASP A 119 -19.64 19.11 2.62
CA ASP A 119 -20.09 20.13 3.57
C ASP A 119 -19.51 21.52 3.26
N LEU A 120 -18.33 21.55 2.63
CA LEU A 120 -17.66 22.78 2.23
C LEU A 120 -17.94 23.14 0.76
N ASN A 121 -18.66 22.29 0.03
CA ASN A 121 -18.83 22.39 -1.42
C ASN A 121 -17.50 22.64 -2.14
N SER A 122 -16.45 21.94 -1.71
CA SER A 122 -15.08 22.11 -2.19
C SER A 122 -14.55 20.79 -2.71
N GLN A 123 -13.79 20.86 -3.80
CA GLN A 123 -13.17 19.69 -4.42
C GLN A 123 -11.82 20.06 -5.01
N MET A 124 -10.90 19.11 -4.96
CA MET A 124 -9.61 19.16 -5.64
C MET A 124 -9.60 17.99 -6.61
N VAL A 125 -9.64 18.31 -7.91
CA VAL A 125 -9.76 17.32 -8.98
C VAL A 125 -8.47 17.30 -9.77
N TYR A 126 -7.84 16.12 -9.88
CA TYR A 126 -6.63 15.96 -10.66
C TYR A 126 -6.97 15.67 -12.13
N GLN A 127 -6.50 16.52 -13.02
CA GLN A 127 -6.63 16.33 -14.47
C GLN A 127 -5.78 15.14 -14.96
N ASN A 128 -4.61 14.96 -14.34
CA ASN A 128 -3.80 13.76 -14.47
C ASN A 128 -3.80 13.03 -13.10
N PRO A 129 -4.60 11.95 -12.92
CA PRO A 129 -4.64 11.20 -11.68
C PRO A 129 -3.26 10.70 -11.26
N GLN A 130 -2.93 10.84 -9.98
CA GLN A 130 -1.65 10.41 -9.44
C GLN A 130 -1.59 8.87 -9.39
N ARG A 131 -0.56 8.25 -9.95
CA ARG A 131 -0.37 6.80 -9.85
C ARG A 131 0.26 6.44 -8.51
N THR A 132 -0.57 5.93 -7.60
CA THR A 132 -0.15 5.55 -6.24
C THR A 132 0.46 4.15 -6.18
N MET A 133 0.07 3.26 -7.10
CA MET A 133 0.63 1.92 -7.20
C MET A 133 0.52 1.38 -8.63
N VAL A 134 1.50 0.56 -9.05
CA VAL A 134 1.54 -0.13 -10.35
C VAL A 134 1.45 -1.63 -10.13
N PHE A 135 0.72 -2.34 -10.99
CA PHE A 135 0.69 -3.80 -11.00
C PHE A 135 1.09 -4.39 -12.36
N PRO A 136 1.72 -5.59 -12.36
CA PRO A 136 2.23 -6.29 -11.19
C PRO A 136 3.46 -5.56 -10.59
N CYS A 137 3.66 -5.67 -9.28
CA CYS A 137 4.86 -5.15 -8.62
C CYS A 137 5.51 -6.19 -7.70
N SER A 138 6.84 -6.15 -7.64
CA SER A 138 7.67 -6.89 -6.71
C SER A 138 8.46 -5.93 -5.82
N TYR A 139 9.15 -6.45 -4.79
CA TYR A 139 10.11 -5.66 -4.02
C TYR A 139 11.11 -4.94 -4.94
N ASN A 140 11.41 -3.67 -4.64
CA ASN A 140 12.21 -2.75 -5.46
C ASN A 140 11.63 -2.40 -6.85
N THR A 141 10.34 -2.63 -7.10
CA THR A 141 9.68 -2.03 -8.26
C THR A 141 9.69 -0.51 -8.10
N SER A 142 10.11 0.18 -9.15
CA SER A 142 10.03 1.64 -9.24
C SER A 142 9.27 2.00 -10.50
N TRP A 143 8.53 3.11 -10.43
CA TRP A 143 7.86 3.71 -11.59
C TRP A 143 8.06 5.21 -11.54
N GLN A 144 7.93 5.83 -12.71
CA GLN A 144 7.85 7.27 -12.84
C GLN A 144 6.39 7.63 -13.06
N ASP A 145 5.90 8.58 -12.27
CA ASP A 145 4.62 9.23 -12.45
C ASP A 145 4.87 10.62 -13.03
N ASP A 146 4.12 11.01 -14.05
CA ASP A 146 4.17 12.34 -14.66
C ASP A 146 3.11 13.29 -14.06
N PHE A 147 2.62 12.95 -12.86
CA PHE A 147 1.68 13.73 -12.08
C PHE A 147 1.98 15.23 -12.12
N GLY A 148 1.00 15.99 -12.61
CA GLY A 148 1.12 17.43 -12.87
C GLY A 148 0.50 18.34 -11.80
N GLY A 149 -0.13 17.79 -10.76
CA GLY A 149 -0.90 18.56 -9.78
C GLY A 149 -2.33 18.92 -10.22
N PRO A 150 -3.13 19.51 -9.31
CA PRO A 150 -4.43 20.11 -9.61
C PRO A 150 -4.33 21.43 -10.39
#